data_AF-A0A358MHY1-F1
#
_entry.id   AF-A0A358MHY1-F1
#
_cell.length_a   1.000
_cell.length_b   1.000
_cell.length_c   1.000
_cell.angle_alpha   90.00
_cell.angle_beta   90.00
_cell.angle_gamma   90.00
#
_symmetry.space_group_name_H-M   'P 1'
#
loop_
_entity.id
_entity.type
_entity.pdbx_description
1 polymer ?
#
loop_
_entity_poly.entity_id
_entity_poly.type
_entity_poly.pdbx_seq_one_letter_code
_entity_poly.pdbx_strand_id
1 'polypeptide(L)'
;VYTGMIIGEHSRDNDLDVNPLKGKKLTNVRASGTDEAVRLTPHIVLSLEEAIAYINDDELVEVTPNAIRLRKRYLDIHERKRHSRDL
;
A
#
# COMPACT_ATOMS: atom_id res chain seq x y z
N VAL A 1 10.01 2.67 -2.03
CA VAL A 1 8.64 2.52 -2.57
C VAL A 1 8.66 2.77 -4.07
N TYR A 2 7.95 1.95 -4.83
CA TYR A 2 7.81 2.07 -6.29
C TYR A 2 6.34 1.81 -6.68
N THR A 3 5.97 2.11 -7.92
CA THR A 3 4.60 1.95 -8.42
C THR A 3 4.13 0.50 -8.30
N GLY A 4 2.97 0.26 -7.68
CA GLY A 4 2.40 -1.07 -7.46
C GLY A 4 3.01 -1.87 -6.29
N MET A 5 3.93 -1.27 -5.52
CA MET A 5 4.35 -1.78 -4.22
C MET A 5 3.22 -1.59 -3.19
N ILE A 6 2.90 -2.63 -2.43
CA ILE A 6 1.94 -2.60 -1.33
C ILE A 6 2.67 -2.05 -0.10
N ILE A 7 2.06 -1.05 0.55
CA ILE A 7 2.67 -0.32 1.66
C ILE A 7 1.90 -0.45 2.98
N GLY A 8 0.75 -1.12 2.97
CA GLY A 8 -0.09 -1.32 4.13
C GLY A 8 -1.41 -1.97 3.76
N GLU A 9 -2.20 -2.23 4.79
CA GLU A 9 -3.54 -2.80 4.70
C GLU A 9 -4.59 -1.67 4.69
N HIS A 10 -5.61 -1.84 3.86
CA HIS A 10 -6.76 -0.95 3.88
C HIS A 10 -7.82 -1.51 4.82
N SER A 11 -8.48 -0.66 5.61
CA SER A 11 -9.52 -1.07 6.57
C SER A 11 -10.83 -1.54 5.92
N ARG A 12 -10.89 -1.55 4.58
CA ARG A 12 -12.02 -2.03 3.79
C ARG A 12 -11.49 -3.02 2.76
N ASP A 13 -12.37 -3.92 2.33
CA ASP A 13 -12.06 -5.02 1.40
C ASP A 13 -11.60 -4.58 0.00
N ASN A 14 -11.74 -3.29 -0.34
CA ASN A 14 -11.32 -2.78 -1.64
C ASN A 14 -9.89 -2.26 -1.61
N ASP A 15 -9.14 -2.47 -2.69
CA ASP A 15 -7.83 -1.85 -2.85
C ASP A 15 -7.91 -0.32 -2.97
N LEU A 16 -6.90 0.36 -2.43
CA LEU A 16 -6.75 1.81 -2.53
C LEU A 16 -5.35 2.21 -3.01
N ASP A 17 -5.31 2.92 -4.13
CA ASP A 17 -4.08 3.51 -4.65
C ASP A 17 -3.79 4.85 -3.96
N VAL A 18 -2.65 4.92 -3.28
CA VAL A 18 -2.23 6.11 -2.51
C VAL A 18 -0.86 6.60 -2.94
N ASN A 19 -0.60 7.89 -2.73
CA ASN A 19 0.72 8.48 -2.92
C ASN A 19 1.41 8.69 -1.56
N PRO A 20 2.45 7.92 -1.22
CA PRO A 20 3.16 8.07 0.06
C PRO A 20 4.19 9.22 0.04
N LEU A 21 4.58 9.74 -1.12
CA LEU A 21 5.63 10.75 -1.25
C LEU A 21 5.10 12.17 -1.04
N LYS A 22 3.85 12.42 -1.42
CA LYS A 22 3.25 13.76 -1.37
C LYS A 22 2.00 13.76 -0.50
N GLY A 23 2.07 14.53 0.59
CA GLY A 23 0.89 14.80 1.42
C GLY A 23 -0.24 15.41 0.60
N LYS A 24 -1.45 14.89 0.77
CA LYS A 24 -2.65 15.51 0.20
C LYS A 24 -2.92 16.79 1.00
N LYS A 25 -2.95 17.94 0.34
CA LYS A 25 -3.34 19.20 0.99
C LYS A 25 -4.81 19.10 1.37
N LEU A 26 -5.09 18.85 2.66
CA LEU A 26 -6.44 18.80 3.19
C LEU A 26 -6.97 20.23 3.28
N THR A 27 -7.68 20.70 2.25
CA THR A 27 -8.31 22.03 2.25
C THR A 27 -9.56 22.09 3.15
N ASN A 28 -10.06 20.94 3.62
CA ASN A 28 -11.29 20.84 4.42
C ASN A 28 -11.07 20.63 5.93
N VAL A 29 -9.82 20.70 6.42
CA VAL A 29 -9.57 20.69 7.87
C VAL A 29 -9.80 22.10 8.38
N ARG A 30 -10.96 22.33 9.00
CA ARG A 30 -11.21 23.53 9.79
C ARG A 30 -10.10 23.64 10.83
N ALA A 31 -9.26 24.65 10.69
CA ALA A 31 -8.21 24.98 11.64
C ALA A 31 -8.85 25.38 12.97
N SER A 32 -9.12 24.41 13.84
CA SER A 32 -9.32 24.66 15.26
C SER A 32 -8.31 23.84 16.03
N GLY A 33 -7.17 24.46 16.31
CA GLY A 33 -6.26 24.03 17.35
C GLY A 33 -5.14 23.10 16.88
N THR A 34 -3.92 23.56 17.15
CA THR A 34 -2.68 22.80 17.37
C THR A 34 -2.06 22.06 16.18
N ASP A 35 -0.82 22.47 15.86
CA ASP A 35 0.19 21.63 15.20
C ASP A 35 0.30 20.30 15.97
N GLU A 36 -0.51 19.32 15.62
CA GLU A 36 -0.27 17.94 16.02
C GLU A 36 0.97 17.48 15.26
N ALA A 37 2.10 17.38 15.96
CA ALA A 37 3.24 16.63 15.47
C ALA A 37 2.74 15.24 15.03
N VAL A 38 2.85 14.95 13.73
CA VAL A 38 2.32 13.71 13.15
C VAL A 38 3.00 12.52 13.81
N ARG A 39 2.29 11.84 14.71
CA ARG A 39 2.76 10.60 15.33
C ARG A 39 2.45 9.44 14.39
N LEU A 40 3.49 8.82 13.85
CA LEU A 40 3.36 7.63 13.02
C LEU A 40 3.35 6.39 13.92
N THR A 41 2.34 5.54 13.77
CA THR A 41 2.36 4.20 14.36
C THR A 41 3.49 3.37 13.74
N PRO A 42 4.16 2.51 14.54
CA PRO A 42 5.16 1.59 14.00
C PRO A 42 4.56 0.73 12.88
N HIS A 43 5.36 0.46 11.85
CA HIS A 43 4.94 -0.41 10.75
C HIS A 43 4.99 -1.88 11.16
N ILE A 44 4.13 -2.68 10.55
CA ILE A 44 4.13 -4.13 10.70
C ILE A 44 5.27 -4.69 9.84
N VAL A 45 6.12 -5.52 10.43
CA VAL A 45 7.18 -6.25 9.74
C VAL A 45 6.73 -7.69 9.59
N LEU A 46 6.53 -8.15 8.37
CA LEU A 46 6.16 -9.53 8.06
C LEU A 46 7.40 -10.37 7.82
N SER A 47 7.43 -11.58 8.37
CA SER A 47 8.34 -12.65 7.96
C SER A 47 8.01 -13.13 6.53
N LEU A 48 8.88 -13.96 5.95
CA LEU A 48 8.65 -14.51 4.61
C LEU A 48 7.40 -15.39 4.58
N GLU A 49 7.23 -16.21 5.61
CA GLU A 49 6.12 -17.12 5.77
C GLU A 49 4.80 -16.36 5.92
N GLU A 50 4.79 -15.32 6.76
CA GLU A 50 3.62 -14.44 6.91
C GLU A 50 3.31 -13.68 5.62
N ALA A 51 4.33 -13.20 4.90
CA ALA A 51 4.14 -12.52 3.63
C ALA A 51 3.53 -13.43 2.56
N ILE A 52 3.94 -14.71 2.51
CA ILE A 52 3.37 -15.70 1.59
C ILE A 52 1.93 -16.04 1.97
N ALA A 53 1.62 -16.13 3.27
CA ALA A 53 0.26 -16.39 3.74
C ALA A 53 -0.68 -15.18 3.54
N TYR A 54 -0.13 -13.97 3.45
CA TYR A 54 -0.88 -12.73 3.34
C TYR A 54 -1.31 -12.38 1.90
N ILE A 55 -0.51 -12.72 0.89
CA ILE A 55 -0.78 -12.30 -0.49
C ILE A 55 -2.00 -12.97 -1.13
N ASN A 56 -2.66 -12.24 -2.03
CA ASN A 56 -3.71 -12.76 -2.91
C ASN A 56 -3.17 -13.22 -4.28
N ASP A 57 -4.03 -13.82 -5.12
CA ASP A 57 -3.66 -14.35 -6.44
C ASP A 57 -3.11 -13.28 -7.42
N ASP A 58 -3.55 -12.03 -7.27
CA ASP A 58 -3.10 -10.88 -8.07
C ASP A 58 -1.88 -10.17 -7.46
N GLU A 59 -1.27 -10.74 -6.42
CA GLU A 59 -0.15 -10.21 -5.66
C GLU A 59 1.06 -11.13 -5.70
N LEU A 60 2.24 -10.57 -5.42
CA LEU A 60 3.51 -11.28 -5.43
C LEU A 60 4.38 -10.79 -4.27
N VAL A 61 5.12 -11.74 -3.67
CA VAL A 61 6.20 -11.43 -2.73
C VAL A 61 7.50 -11.26 -3.51
N GLU A 62 8.09 -10.06 -3.45
CA GLU A 62 9.42 -9.79 -3.96
C GLU A 62 10.44 -10.04 -2.86
N VAL A 63 11.32 -11.03 -3.05
CA VAL A 63 12.34 -11.43 -2.08
C VAL A 63 13.71 -11.02 -2.58
N THR A 64 14.44 -10.28 -1.74
CA THR A 64 15.85 -9.95 -1.94
C THR A 64 16.63 -10.28 -0.66
N PRO A 65 17.96 -10.46 -0.70
CA PRO A 65 18.74 -10.82 0.49
C PRO A 65 18.58 -9.86 1.68
N ASN A 66 18.27 -8.59 1.39
CA ASN A 66 18.18 -7.53 2.40
C ASN A 66 16.74 -7.07 2.68
N ALA A 67 15.74 -7.55 1.92
CA ALA A 67 14.37 -7.07 2.05
C ALA A 67 13.34 -8.02 1.43
N ILE A 68 12.19 -8.11 2.10
CA ILE A 68 10.96 -8.74 1.61
C ILE A 68 9.96 -7.62 1.34
N ARG A 69 9.33 -7.62 0.16
CA ARG A 69 8.34 -6.61 -0.23
C ARG A 69 7.11 -7.27 -0.82
N LEU A 70 5.96 -6.64 -0.59
CA LEU A 70 4.69 -7.01 -1.21
C LEU A 70 4.43 -6.09 -2.41
N ARG A 71 3.95 -6.66 -3.51
CA ARG A 71 3.59 -5.91 -4.73
C ARG A 71 2.41 -6.55 -5.44
N LYS A 72 1.69 -5.76 -6.23
CA LYS A 72 0.74 -6.29 -7.20
C LYS A 72 1.48 -6.95 -8.38
N ARG A 73 0.83 -7.92 -9.00
CA ARG A 73 1.29 -8.58 -10.23
C ARG A 73 1.47 -7.55 -11.34
N TYR A 74 0.42 -6.78 -11.59
CA TYR A 74 0.45 -5.63 -12.49
C TYR A 74 0.76 -4.37 -11.70
N LEU A 75 1.88 -3.72 -12.03
CA LEU A 75 2.32 -2.51 -11.32
C LEU A 75 1.50 -1.29 -11.72
N ASP A 76 1.12 -1.20 -12.99
CA ASP A 76 0.31 -0.10 -13.49
C ASP A 76 -1.15 -0.25 -13.04
N ILE A 77 -1.72 0.85 -12.55
CA ILE A 77 -3.14 0.97 -12.20
C ILE A 77 -4.02 0.67 -13.41
N HIS A 78 -3.61 1.13 -14.61
CA HIS A 78 -4.40 0.94 -15.83
C HIS A 78 -4.43 -0.53 -16.25
N GLU A 79 -3.32 -1.24 -16.11
CA GLU A 79 -3.26 -2.69 -16.38
C GLU A 79 -4.10 -3.46 -15.38
N ARG A 80 -4.04 -3.13 -14.08
CA ARG A 80 -4.90 -3.76 -13.06
C ARG A 80 -6.38 -3.62 -13.39
N LYS A 81 -6.84 -2.42 -13.75
CA LYS A 81 -8.23 -2.19 -14.13
C LYS A 81 -8.65 -2.92 -15.40
N ARG A 82 -7.71 -3.20 -16.30
CA ARG A 82 -7.97 -3.99 -17.51
C ARG A 82 -8.16 -5.46 -17.13
N HIS A 83 -7.20 -6.03 -16.41
CA HIS A 83 -7.24 -7.43 -16.01
C HIS A 83 -8.37 -7.75 -15.02
N SER A 84 -8.81 -6.79 -14.19
CA SER A 84 -9.95 -6.97 -13.29
C SER A 84 -11.30 -6.99 -14.00
N ARG A 85 -11.37 -6.65 -15.31
CA ARG A 85 -12.60 -6.69 -16.11
C ARG A 85 -12.76 -7.97 -16.92
N ASP A 86 -11.65 -8.69 -17.13
CA ASP A 86 -11.61 -9.92 -17.93
C ASP A 86 -11.80 -11.18 -17.06
N LEU A 87 -11.99 -11.00 -15.75
CA LEU A 87 -12.36 -12.00 -14.74
C LEU A 87 -13.81 -11.76 -14.29
#